data_AF-A0A7W4EVN8-F1
#
_entry.id   AF-A0A7W4EVN8-F1
#
_cell.length_a   1.000
_cell.length_b   1.000
_cell.length_c   1.000
_cell.angle_alpha   90.00
_cell.angle_beta   90.00
_cell.angle_gamma   90.00
#
_symmetry.space_group_name_H-M   'P 1'
#
loop_
_entity.id
_entity.type
_entity.pdbx_description
1 polymer ?
#
loop_
_entity_poly.entity_id
_entity_poly.type
_entity_poly.pdbx_seq_one_letter_code
_entity_poly.pdbx_strand_id
1 'polypeptide(L)'
;LSANALNTLYGGYEGETPLKRKGFFAAGTKDIRAQLIGNVESSKPNAEQPIKWGGIPGSQAVSNIPIFRVSEVMLNLAECYLRKGDLTNAKHFLNFTAQRDPDVVMPSDASGLETLLKHERVCELFAEGFDFYDLRRWGETIDKGNSGRFDLGNFAYPIPSTEVNSGFGVVQNPDTFWSPK
;
A
#
# COMPACT_ATOMS: atom_id res chain seq x y z
N LEU A 1 10.41 -18.58 17.23
CA LEU A 1 10.95 -17.91 16.03
C LEU A 1 10.33 -16.53 15.98
N SER A 2 11.09 -15.48 16.23
CA SER A 2 10.61 -14.11 16.05
C SER A 2 10.50 -13.80 14.56
N ALA A 3 9.55 -12.95 14.18
CA ALA A 3 9.28 -12.51 12.80
C ALA A 3 10.44 -11.67 12.22
N ASN A 4 11.61 -12.26 12.03
CA ASN A 4 12.81 -11.55 11.56
C ASN A 4 12.78 -11.30 10.03
N ALA A 5 11.74 -11.76 9.33
CA ALA A 5 11.59 -11.64 7.90
C ALA A 5 10.14 -11.40 7.50
N LEU A 6 9.92 -10.52 6.51
CA LEU A 6 8.60 -10.31 5.90
C LEU A 6 8.02 -11.60 5.31
N ASN A 7 8.87 -12.51 4.83
CA ASN A 7 8.43 -13.83 4.36
C ASN A 7 7.72 -14.63 5.47
N THR A 8 8.23 -14.59 6.71
CA THR A 8 7.60 -15.27 7.84
C THR A 8 6.28 -14.61 8.23
N LEU A 9 6.17 -13.28 8.11
CA LEU A 9 4.90 -12.57 8.29
C LEU A 9 3.83 -13.05 7.33
N TYR A 10 4.16 -13.12 6.04
CA TYR A 10 3.17 -13.44 5.02
C TYR A 10 2.91 -14.95 4.91
N GLY A 11 3.94 -15.79 4.98
CA GLY A 11 3.81 -17.25 4.97
C GLY A 11 3.34 -17.79 6.32
N GLY A 12 4.27 -17.91 7.28
CA GLY A 12 4.03 -18.60 8.56
C GLY A 12 3.03 -17.93 9.51
N TYR A 13 2.84 -16.61 9.42
CA TYR A 13 1.80 -15.86 10.16
C TYR A 13 0.61 -15.47 9.29
N GLU A 14 0.55 -15.96 8.06
CA GLU A 14 -0.61 -15.86 7.19
C GLU A 14 -1.08 -14.42 6.89
N GLY A 15 -0.16 -13.45 6.84
CA GLY A 15 -0.48 -12.09 6.41
C GLY A 15 -0.99 -12.06 4.96
N GLU A 16 -2.08 -11.33 4.70
CA GLU A 16 -2.71 -11.24 3.36
C GLU A 16 -2.73 -9.79 2.82
N THR A 17 -2.64 -9.66 1.50
CA THR A 17 -2.85 -8.44 0.72
C THR A 17 -3.97 -8.70 -0.30
N PRO A 18 -5.25 -8.52 0.07
CA PRO A 18 -6.41 -8.97 -0.71
C PRO A 18 -6.70 -8.08 -1.93
N LEU A 19 -5.67 -7.73 -2.71
CA LEU A 19 -5.77 -6.81 -3.85
C LEU A 19 -6.53 -7.42 -5.02
N LYS A 20 -6.38 -8.72 -5.31
CA LYS A 20 -7.15 -9.39 -6.36
C LYS A 20 -8.62 -9.47 -5.96
N ARG A 21 -8.90 -9.91 -4.72
CA ARG A 21 -10.28 -9.95 -4.18
C ARG A 21 -10.95 -8.58 -4.14
N LYS A 22 -10.19 -7.52 -3.89
CA LYS A 22 -10.68 -6.13 -3.92
C LYS A 22 -10.74 -5.52 -5.32
N GLY A 23 -10.38 -6.26 -6.37
CA GLY A 23 -10.49 -5.83 -7.76
C GLY A 23 -9.40 -4.88 -8.25
N PHE A 24 -8.29 -4.73 -7.52
CA PHE A 24 -7.12 -3.99 -8.02
C PHE A 24 -6.42 -4.71 -9.18
N PHE A 25 -6.56 -6.04 -9.24
CA PHE A 25 -6.12 -6.82 -10.39
C PHE A 25 -7.30 -7.61 -10.93
N ALA A 26 -7.79 -7.24 -12.11
CA ALA A 26 -8.91 -7.93 -12.76
C ALA A 26 -8.56 -9.40 -13.05
N ALA A 27 -9.57 -10.28 -13.04
CA ALA A 27 -9.38 -11.68 -13.40
C ALA A 27 -8.84 -11.78 -14.84
N GLY A 28 -7.72 -12.49 -15.02
CA GLY A 28 -7.05 -12.60 -16.32
C GLY A 28 -6.29 -11.36 -16.76
N THR A 29 -6.04 -10.40 -15.86
CA THR A 29 -5.17 -9.24 -16.16
C THR A 29 -3.80 -9.68 -16.67
N LYS A 30 -3.24 -8.88 -17.58
CA LYS A 30 -1.87 -9.02 -18.05
C LYS A 30 -0.89 -8.17 -17.23
N ASP A 31 -1.35 -7.46 -16.19
CA ASP A 31 -0.46 -6.76 -15.28
C ASP A 31 0.49 -7.74 -14.63
N ILE A 32 1.78 -7.56 -14.92
CA ILE A 32 2.85 -8.43 -14.42
C ILE A 32 2.94 -8.43 -12.89
N ARG A 33 2.38 -7.45 -12.18
CA ARG A 33 2.39 -7.40 -10.72
C ARG A 33 1.35 -8.31 -10.09
N ALA A 34 0.31 -8.71 -10.83
CA ALA A 34 -0.66 -9.69 -10.34
C ALA A 34 0.01 -11.04 -10.03
N GLN A 35 1.14 -11.36 -10.68
CA GLN A 35 1.91 -12.56 -10.38
C GLN A 35 2.64 -12.48 -9.03
N LEU A 36 2.82 -11.27 -8.48
CA LEU A 36 3.46 -11.03 -7.18
C LEU A 36 2.51 -11.18 -5.98
N ILE A 37 1.30 -11.67 -6.24
CA ILE A 37 0.30 -12.03 -5.22
C ILE A 37 -0.07 -13.49 -5.45
N GLY A 38 0.18 -14.34 -4.47
CA GLY A 38 -0.07 -15.75 -4.59
C GLY A 38 0.06 -16.45 -3.25
N ASN A 39 0.19 -17.76 -3.32
CA ASN A 39 0.31 -18.58 -2.14
C ASN A 39 1.79 -18.87 -1.82
N VAL A 40 2.24 -18.49 -0.63
CA VAL A 40 3.57 -18.79 -0.08
C VAL A 40 3.53 -20.11 0.72
N GLU A 41 2.37 -20.57 1.18
CA GLU A 41 2.20 -21.75 2.07
C GLU A 41 1.08 -22.71 1.64
N SER A 42 1.40 -24.01 1.52
CA SER A 42 0.47 -25.03 1.00
C SER A 42 -0.86 -25.18 1.77
N SER A 43 -0.92 -24.72 3.02
CA SER A 43 -2.10 -24.84 3.89
C SER A 43 -3.27 -23.91 3.49
N LYS A 44 -3.02 -22.84 2.71
CA LYS A 44 -4.05 -21.90 2.25
C LYS A 44 -3.93 -21.60 0.75
N PRO A 45 -4.34 -22.53 -0.14
CA PRO A 45 -4.21 -22.39 -1.59
C PRO A 45 -4.85 -21.14 -2.20
N ASN A 46 -5.79 -20.51 -1.49
CA ASN A 46 -6.53 -19.33 -1.95
C ASN A 46 -6.11 -18.03 -1.23
N ALA A 47 -5.06 -18.05 -0.41
CA ALA A 47 -4.58 -16.84 0.27
C ALA A 47 -3.89 -15.91 -0.73
N GLU A 48 -4.17 -14.61 -0.61
CA GLU A 48 -3.51 -13.57 -1.40
C GLU A 48 -2.33 -13.02 -0.61
N GLN A 49 -1.21 -13.73 -0.61
CA GLN A 49 0.00 -13.32 0.10
C GLN A 49 0.95 -12.59 -0.86
N PRO A 50 1.64 -11.52 -0.41
CA PRO A 50 2.61 -10.83 -1.24
C PRO A 50 3.90 -11.63 -1.35
N ILE A 51 4.15 -12.24 -2.51
CA ILE A 51 5.39 -13.00 -2.77
C ILE A 51 6.60 -12.10 -3.05
N LYS A 52 6.40 -10.77 -3.00
CA LYS A 52 7.42 -9.72 -3.15
C LYS A 52 8.58 -9.86 -2.16
N TRP A 53 8.36 -10.54 -1.04
CA TRP A 53 9.30 -10.70 0.06
C TRP A 53 9.75 -12.16 0.29
N GLY A 54 9.80 -12.99 -0.76
CA GLY A 54 10.05 -14.43 -0.65
C GLY A 54 11.47 -14.88 -0.25
N GLY A 55 12.40 -13.95 -0.04
CA GLY A 55 13.80 -14.24 0.29
C GLY A 55 14.63 -14.82 -0.87
N ILE A 56 15.80 -15.38 -0.54
CA ILE A 56 16.72 -15.98 -1.52
C ILE A 56 16.65 -17.52 -1.46
N PRO A 57 17.01 -18.23 -2.55
CA PRO A 57 17.15 -19.68 -2.54
C PRO A 57 18.09 -20.14 -1.40
N GLY A 58 17.59 -21.01 -0.53
CA GLY A 58 18.32 -21.51 0.64
C GLY A 58 18.25 -20.63 1.90
N SER A 59 17.69 -19.41 1.81
CA SER A 59 17.43 -18.57 2.99
C SER A 59 16.23 -17.65 2.78
N GLN A 60 15.05 -18.20 3.05
CA GLN A 60 13.76 -17.51 2.96
C GLN A 60 13.55 -16.40 3.99
N ALA A 61 14.34 -16.38 5.07
CA ALA A 61 14.31 -15.35 6.09
C ALA A 61 15.17 -14.12 5.76
N VAL A 62 15.89 -14.13 4.64
CA VAL A 62 16.80 -13.05 4.25
C VAL A 62 16.23 -12.35 3.03
N SER A 63 15.79 -11.11 3.22
CA SER A 63 15.29 -10.23 2.15
C SER A 63 15.82 -8.82 2.36
N ASN A 64 16.26 -8.18 1.29
CA ASN A 64 16.53 -6.74 1.31
C ASN A 64 15.21 -5.99 1.18
N ILE A 65 15.02 -4.96 1.99
CA ILE A 65 13.84 -4.08 1.93
C ILE A 65 14.27 -2.79 1.22
N PRO A 66 13.82 -2.53 -0.02
CA PRO A 66 14.10 -1.26 -0.69
C PRO A 66 13.32 -0.15 0.02
N ILE A 67 14.02 0.72 0.74
CA ILE A 67 13.43 1.88 1.41
C ILE A 67 13.11 2.99 0.41
N PHE A 68 13.93 3.13 -0.64
CA PHE A 68 13.73 4.08 -1.73
C PHE A 68 13.86 3.38 -3.07
N ARG A 69 12.97 3.73 -4.00
CA ARG A 69 13.03 3.21 -5.38
C ARG A 69 12.45 4.19 -6.37
N VAL A 70 12.96 4.10 -7.60
CA VAL A 70 12.62 5.04 -8.68
C VAL A 70 11.12 5.08 -8.95
N SER A 71 10.40 3.95 -8.91
CA SER A 71 8.95 3.96 -9.15
C SER A 71 8.18 4.87 -8.19
N GLU A 72 8.56 4.91 -6.91
CA GLU A 72 7.89 5.77 -5.92
C GLU A 72 8.14 7.25 -6.27
N VAL A 73 9.37 7.60 -6.63
CA VAL A 73 9.73 8.95 -7.09
C VAL A 73 8.93 9.35 -8.33
N MET A 74 8.77 8.45 -9.31
CA MET A 74 7.98 8.70 -10.51
C MET A 74 6.49 8.92 -10.18
N LEU A 75 5.94 8.13 -9.26
CA LEU A 75 4.56 8.30 -8.80
C LEU A 75 4.36 9.60 -8.01
N ASN A 76 5.34 10.02 -7.20
CA ASN A 76 5.32 11.30 -6.50
C ASN A 76 5.36 12.47 -7.50
N LEU A 77 6.20 12.39 -8.54
CA LEU A 77 6.26 13.38 -9.61
C LEU A 77 4.94 13.44 -10.38
N ALA A 78 4.37 12.29 -10.77
CA ALA A 78 3.08 12.21 -11.45
C ALA A 78 1.98 12.92 -10.66
N GLU A 79 1.91 12.68 -9.35
CA GLU A 79 0.96 13.37 -8.47
C GLU A 79 1.19 14.88 -8.41
N CYS A 80 2.45 15.31 -8.25
CA CYS A 80 2.80 16.74 -8.23
C CYS A 80 2.37 17.46 -9.51
N TYR A 81 2.65 16.89 -10.68
CA TYR A 81 2.25 17.48 -11.96
C TYR A 81 0.73 17.49 -12.13
N LEU A 82 0.05 16.42 -11.72
CA LEU A 82 -1.41 16.35 -11.75
C LEU A 82 -2.03 17.46 -10.89
N ARG A 83 -1.54 17.66 -9.65
CA ARG A 83 -2.00 18.74 -8.75
C ARG A 83 -1.72 20.14 -9.30
N LYS A 84 -0.70 20.30 -10.15
CA LYS A 84 -0.41 21.56 -10.85
C LYS A 84 -1.23 21.76 -12.13
N GLY A 85 -2.05 20.79 -12.52
CA GLY A 85 -2.82 20.82 -13.77
C GLY A 85 -2.00 20.50 -15.03
N ASP A 86 -0.75 20.05 -14.87
CA ASP A 86 0.11 19.65 -15.99
C ASP A 86 -0.13 18.18 -16.34
N LEU A 87 -1.18 17.93 -17.12
CA LEU A 87 -1.60 16.57 -17.47
C LEU A 87 -0.59 15.86 -18.38
N THR A 88 0.19 16.60 -19.16
CA THR A 88 1.22 16.02 -20.04
C THR A 88 2.32 15.36 -19.22
N ASN A 89 2.89 16.09 -18.27
CA ASN A 89 3.92 15.52 -17.39
C ASN A 89 3.34 14.50 -16.42
N ALA A 90 2.12 14.70 -15.90
CA ALA A 90 1.46 13.71 -15.05
C ALA A 90 1.37 12.34 -15.75
N LYS A 91 0.91 12.31 -17.01
CA LYS A 91 0.86 11.09 -17.83
C LYS A 91 2.23 10.48 -18.06
N HIS A 92 3.22 11.32 -18.41
CA HIS A 92 4.57 10.86 -18.67
C HIS A 92 5.16 10.08 -17.48
N PHE A 93 5.09 10.65 -16.28
CA PHE A 93 5.63 10.02 -15.08
C PHE A 93 4.78 8.84 -14.59
N LEU A 94 3.45 8.92 -14.69
CA LEU A 94 2.56 7.82 -14.34
C LEU A 94 2.78 6.59 -15.24
N ASN A 95 3.05 6.81 -16.53
CA ASN A 95 3.29 5.73 -17.48
C ASN A 95 4.51 4.88 -17.14
N PHE A 96 5.50 5.42 -16.41
CA PHE A 96 6.68 4.68 -15.99
C PHE A 96 6.31 3.39 -15.23
N THR A 97 5.27 3.46 -14.39
CA THR A 97 4.78 2.32 -13.63
C THR A 97 3.59 1.64 -14.33
N ALA A 98 2.64 2.43 -14.82
CA ALA A 98 1.37 1.94 -15.37
C ALA A 98 1.55 0.98 -16.55
N GLN A 99 2.60 1.17 -17.37
CA GLN A 99 2.92 0.28 -18.51
C GLN A 99 3.26 -1.18 -18.13
N ARG A 100 3.30 -1.51 -16.83
CA ARG A 100 3.37 -2.90 -16.34
C ARG A 100 2.10 -3.70 -16.62
N ASP A 101 0.98 -3.01 -16.74
CA ASP A 101 -0.22 -3.53 -17.38
C ASP A 101 -0.18 -3.14 -18.86
N PRO A 102 0.05 -4.08 -19.79
CA PRO A 102 0.08 -3.78 -21.21
C PRO A 102 -1.29 -3.35 -21.76
N ASP A 103 -2.37 -3.61 -21.03
CA ASP A 103 -3.73 -3.22 -21.39
C ASP A 103 -4.15 -1.88 -20.75
N VAL A 104 -3.23 -1.18 -20.05
CA VAL A 104 -3.55 0.10 -19.39
C VAL A 104 -3.95 1.17 -20.40
N VAL A 105 -5.01 1.91 -20.07
CA VAL A 105 -5.47 3.06 -20.85
C VAL A 105 -5.22 4.32 -20.05
N MET A 106 -4.39 5.22 -20.59
CA MET A 106 -4.09 6.49 -19.95
C MET A 106 -5.26 7.49 -20.11
N PRO A 107 -5.90 7.94 -19.02
CA PRO A 107 -7.04 8.85 -19.10
C PRO A 107 -6.68 10.20 -19.73
N SER A 108 -7.65 10.83 -20.38
CA SER A 108 -7.45 12.13 -21.01
C SER A 108 -7.55 13.29 -20.02
N ASP A 109 -8.47 13.18 -19.05
CA ASP A 109 -8.80 14.21 -18.05
C ASP A 109 -8.12 14.00 -16.69
N ALA A 110 -8.17 15.04 -15.85
CA ALA A 110 -7.52 15.07 -14.55
C ALA A 110 -8.12 14.07 -13.54
N SER A 111 -9.44 13.86 -13.56
CA SER A 111 -10.13 12.99 -12.59
C SER A 111 -9.83 11.52 -12.87
N GLY A 112 -9.82 11.13 -14.14
CA GLY A 112 -9.40 9.80 -14.57
C GLY A 112 -7.94 9.55 -14.22
N LEU A 113 -7.05 10.54 -14.45
CA LEU A 113 -5.64 10.42 -14.08
C LEU A 113 -5.44 10.29 -12.57
N GLU A 114 -6.20 11.03 -11.76
CA GLU A 114 -6.17 10.87 -10.31
C GLU A 114 -6.59 9.46 -9.89
N THR A 115 -7.66 8.95 -10.49
CA THR A 115 -8.14 7.58 -10.24
C THR A 115 -7.07 6.53 -10.60
N LEU A 116 -6.46 6.65 -11.78
CA LEU A 116 -5.38 5.76 -12.21
C LEU A 116 -4.15 5.90 -11.31
N LEU A 117 -3.76 7.11 -10.94
CA LEU A 117 -2.64 7.36 -10.02
C LEU A 117 -2.85 6.67 -8.67
N LYS A 118 -4.04 6.81 -8.07
CA LYS A 118 -4.36 6.16 -6.79
C LYS A 118 -4.30 4.64 -6.90
N HIS A 119 -4.90 4.08 -7.95
CA HIS A 119 -4.83 2.65 -8.25
C HIS A 119 -3.37 2.18 -8.42
N GLU A 120 -2.60 2.92 -9.20
CA GLU A 120 -1.24 2.57 -9.56
C GLU A 120 -0.29 2.63 -8.35
N ARG A 121 -0.50 3.57 -7.42
CA ARG A 121 0.23 3.60 -6.16
C ARG A 121 -0.04 2.35 -5.32
N VAL A 122 -1.28 1.89 -5.23
CA VAL A 122 -1.61 0.64 -4.52
C VAL A 122 -0.94 -0.56 -5.21
N CYS A 123 -1.11 -0.70 -6.53
CA CYS A 123 -0.60 -1.84 -7.29
C CYS A 123 0.94 -1.88 -7.34
N GLU A 124 1.61 -0.74 -7.39
CA GLU A 124 3.08 -0.68 -7.45
C GLU A 124 3.70 -0.84 -6.05
N LEU A 125 3.14 -0.17 -5.03
CA LEU A 125 3.72 -0.03 -3.67
C LEU A 125 3.10 -0.98 -2.64
N PHE A 126 2.34 -1.99 -3.04
CA PHE A 126 1.77 -2.95 -2.11
C PHE A 126 2.85 -3.63 -1.26
N ALA A 127 2.49 -3.90 0.00
CA ALA A 127 3.33 -4.49 1.03
C ALA A 127 4.60 -3.68 1.39
N GLU A 128 4.69 -2.40 1.00
CA GLU A 128 5.81 -1.48 1.34
C GLU A 128 5.42 -0.39 2.36
N GLY A 129 4.17 -0.35 2.81
CA GLY A 129 3.74 0.57 3.88
C GLY A 129 3.23 1.95 3.42
N PHE A 130 2.94 2.14 2.14
CA PHE A 130 2.49 3.44 1.61
C PHE A 130 0.97 3.69 1.73
N ASP A 131 0.15 2.67 1.51
CA ASP A 131 -1.31 2.80 1.34
C ASP A 131 -1.99 3.56 2.49
N PHE A 132 -1.61 3.26 3.74
CA PHE A 132 -2.12 3.95 4.92
C PHE A 132 -1.87 5.47 4.88
N TYR A 133 -0.65 5.89 4.52
CA TYR A 133 -0.28 7.31 4.47
C TYR A 133 -0.86 8.01 3.24
N ASP A 134 -0.99 7.30 2.12
CA ASP A 134 -1.61 7.80 0.90
C ASP A 134 -3.11 8.09 1.11
N LEU A 135 -3.85 7.15 1.68
CA LEU A 135 -5.26 7.36 2.03
C LEU A 135 -5.43 8.51 3.03
N ARG A 136 -4.55 8.57 4.04
CA ARG A 136 -4.54 9.65 5.03
C ARG A 136 -4.39 11.04 4.39
N ARG A 137 -3.37 11.23 3.55
CA ARG A 137 -3.06 12.55 2.96
C ARG A 137 -4.04 12.94 1.84
N TRP A 138 -4.77 11.98 1.27
CA TRP A 138 -5.88 12.25 0.36
C TRP A 138 -7.21 12.50 1.08
N GLY A 139 -7.28 12.31 2.40
CA GLY A 139 -8.53 12.43 3.16
C GLY A 139 -9.54 11.33 2.83
N GLU A 140 -9.06 10.18 2.36
CA GLU A 140 -9.89 9.03 2.00
C GLU A 140 -10.24 8.22 3.26
N THR A 141 -11.49 7.76 3.32
CA THR A 141 -11.95 6.89 4.42
C THR A 141 -11.84 5.44 4.05
N ILE A 142 -11.53 4.58 5.02
CA ILE A 142 -11.60 3.12 4.85
C ILE A 142 -12.93 2.61 5.39
N ASP A 143 -13.67 1.88 4.56
CA ASP A 143 -14.83 1.12 5.01
C ASP A 143 -14.40 -0.24 5.57
N LYS A 144 -14.69 -0.49 6.85
CA LYS A 144 -14.45 -1.77 7.53
C LYS A 144 -15.72 -2.60 7.71
N GLY A 145 -16.74 -2.37 6.89
CA GLY A 145 -18.02 -3.06 6.93
C GLY A 145 -18.75 -2.78 8.24
N ASN A 146 -19.01 -3.83 9.02
CA ASN A 146 -19.74 -3.72 10.29
C ASN A 146 -19.04 -2.82 11.34
N SER A 147 -17.73 -2.56 11.19
CA SER A 147 -17.00 -1.62 12.05
C SER A 147 -17.14 -0.15 11.63
N GLY A 148 -17.84 0.14 10.53
CA GLY A 148 -18.06 1.50 10.03
C GLY A 148 -16.93 2.05 9.17
N ARG A 149 -17.04 3.35 8.85
CA ARG A 149 -16.04 4.11 8.08
C ARG A 149 -15.04 4.79 9.01
N PHE A 150 -13.76 4.61 8.71
CA PHE A 150 -12.66 5.20 9.46
C PHE A 150 -11.98 6.29 8.65
N ASP A 151 -11.82 7.46 9.26
CA ASP A 151 -10.97 8.52 8.73
C ASP A 151 -9.53 8.34 9.20
N LEU A 152 -8.63 8.07 8.27
CA LEU A 152 -7.21 7.93 8.58
C LEU A 152 -6.51 9.26 8.83
N GLY A 153 -7.10 10.39 8.40
CA GLY A 153 -6.63 11.76 8.64
C GLY A 153 -6.36 12.04 10.11
N ASN A 154 -7.22 11.50 10.97
CA ASN A 154 -7.18 11.69 12.42
C ASN A 154 -6.44 10.57 13.16
N PHE A 155 -5.96 9.52 12.51
CA PHE A 155 -5.31 8.41 13.22
C PHE A 155 -3.96 8.81 13.83
N ALA A 156 -3.67 8.40 15.05
CA ALA A 156 -2.31 8.44 15.62
C ALA A 156 -2.12 7.21 16.49
N TYR A 157 -0.90 6.65 16.60
CA TYR A 157 -0.62 5.59 17.59
C TYR A 157 -0.61 6.16 19.01
N PRO A 158 -0.86 5.35 20.05
CA PRO A 158 -0.99 5.89 21.40
C PRO A 158 0.44 6.10 21.87
N ILE A 159 0.66 7.23 22.55
CA ILE A 159 1.97 7.46 23.12
C ILE A 159 2.21 6.33 24.14
N PRO A 160 3.36 5.65 24.10
CA PRO A 160 3.65 4.54 25.01
C PRO A 160 3.44 4.95 26.46
N SER A 161 2.80 4.09 27.25
CA SER A 161 2.45 4.41 28.65
C SER A 161 3.67 4.71 29.50
N THR A 162 4.83 4.14 29.19
CA THR A 162 6.11 4.45 29.85
C THR A 162 6.52 5.90 29.67
N GLU A 163 6.28 6.48 28.49
CA GLU A 163 6.58 7.89 28.22
C GLU A 163 5.63 8.81 28.98
N VAL A 164 4.33 8.51 28.96
CA VAL A 164 3.31 9.28 29.70
C VAL A 164 3.53 9.21 31.21
N ASN A 165 3.80 8.00 31.73
CA ASN A 165 4.00 7.76 33.16
C ASN A 165 5.35 8.28 33.69
N SER A 166 6.29 8.64 32.80
CA SER A 166 7.56 9.25 33.20
C SER A 166 7.36 10.63 33.86
N GLY A 167 6.22 11.29 33.61
CA GLY A 167 5.87 12.59 34.19
C GLY A 167 6.55 13.80 33.54
N PHE A 168 7.38 13.61 32.49
CA PHE A 168 8.13 14.68 31.84
C PHE A 168 7.39 15.32 30.65
N GLY A 169 6.20 15.89 30.88
CA GLY A 169 5.53 16.76 29.90
C GLY A 169 4.93 16.05 28.68
N VAL A 170 4.77 14.73 28.75
CA VAL A 170 4.14 13.93 27.69
C VAL A 170 2.66 13.70 28.00
N VAL A 171 1.78 14.43 27.31
CA VAL A 171 0.32 14.26 27.40
C VAL A 171 -0.14 13.32 26.29
N GLN A 172 -1.06 12.40 26.61
CA GLN A 172 -1.61 11.44 25.65
C GLN A 172 -2.34 12.14 24.49
N ASN A 173 -2.34 11.48 23.32
CA ASN A 173 -3.13 11.85 22.17
C ASN A 173 -4.65 11.86 22.50
N PRO A 174 -5.42 12.86 22.04
CA PRO A 174 -6.88 12.90 22.17
C PRO A 174 -7.58 11.60 21.71
N ASP A 175 -8.62 11.19 22.44
CA ASP A 175 -9.45 10.00 22.13
C ASP A 175 -10.17 10.10 20.77
N THR A 176 -10.35 11.32 20.26
CA THR A 176 -10.95 11.56 18.94
C THR A 176 -10.07 11.10 17.77
N PHE A 177 -8.76 10.93 17.98
CA PHE A 177 -7.84 10.36 16.97
C PHE A 177 -8.04 8.87 16.72
N TRP A 178 -8.94 8.24 17.47
CA TRP A 178 -9.25 6.82 17.47
C TRP A 178 -10.67 6.51 17.02
N SER A 179 -11.49 7.56 16.87
CA SER A 179 -12.94 7.42 16.74
C SER A 179 -13.35 7.21 15.27
N PRO A 180 -14.33 6.32 15.02
CA PRO A 180 -15.05 6.29 13.74
C PRO A 180 -15.63 7.68 13.43
N LYS A 181 -15.74 8.01 12.14
CA LYS A 181 -16.44 9.23 11.71
C LYS A 181 -17.95 9.08 11.85
#